data_AF-A0A4Q2ZEL5-F1
#
_entry.id   AF-A0A4Q2ZEL5-F1
#
_cell.length_a   1.000
_cell.length_b   1.000
_cell.length_c   1.000
_cell.angle_alpha   90.00
_cell.angle_beta   90.00
_cell.angle_gamma   90.00
#
_symmetry.space_group_name_H-M   'P 1'
#
loop_
_entity.id
_entity.type
_entity.pdbx_description
1 polymer ?
#
loop_
_entity_poly.entity_id
_entity_poly.type
_entity_poly.pdbx_seq_one_letter_code
_entity_poly.pdbx_strand_id
1 'polypeptide(L)' 'MCRKRERRGQAVSAPQPVIILVRPQLGENIGKAARAMLNFGLTDLRLVA' A
#
# COMPACT_ATOMS: atom_id res chain seq x y z
N MET A 1 -41.50 -8.22 12.54
CA MET A 1 -40.44 -7.19 12.54
C MET A 1 -39.29 -7.68 13.41
N CYS A 2 -38.37 -8.47 12.84
CA CYS A 2 -37.16 -8.91 13.52
C CYS A 2 -35.99 -8.67 12.54
N ARG A 3 -35.36 -7.49 12.63
CA ARG A 3 -34.24 -7.10 11.77
C ARG A 3 -33.00 -7.86 12.24
N LYS A 4 -32.73 -9.00 11.62
CA LYS A 4 -31.47 -9.74 11.77
C LYS A 4 -30.34 -8.82 11.30
N ARG A 5 -29.65 -8.16 12.23
CA ARG A 5 -28.45 -7.37 11.91
C ARG A 5 -27.33 -8.36 11.62
N GLU A 6 -27.07 -8.61 10.34
CA GLU A 6 -25.82 -9.23 9.87
C GLU A 6 -24.64 -8.52 10.56
N ARG A 7 -23.96 -9.21 11.47
CA ARG A 7 -22.63 -8.79 11.91
C ARG A 7 -21.72 -8.95 10.69
N ARG A 8 -21.45 -7.84 10.01
CA ARG A 8 -20.45 -7.77 8.94
C ARG A 8 -19.12 -8.25 9.55
N GLY A 9 -18.67 -9.43 9.13
CA GLY A 9 -17.38 -9.97 9.52
C GLY A 9 -16.31 -8.92 9.20
N GLN A 10 -15.51 -8.56 10.19
CA GLN A 10 -14.31 -7.75 9.95
C GLN A 10 -13.40 -8.58 9.06
N ALA A 11 -13.33 -8.24 7.78
CA ALA A 11 -12.33 -8.79 6.89
C ALA A 11 -10.97 -8.40 7.47
N VAL A 12 -10.18 -9.40 7.87
CA VAL A 12 -8.79 -9.19 8.27
C VAL A 12 -8.05 -8.82 6.99
N SER A 13 -7.90 -7.53 6.71
CA SER A 13 -7.05 -7.08 5.60
C SER A 13 -5.62 -7.41 5.99
N ALA A 14 -4.98 -8.33 5.24
CA ALA A 14 -3.55 -8.50 5.36
C ALA A 14 -2.87 -7.13 5.18
N PRO A 15 -1.88 -6.78 6.02
CA PRO A 15 -1.20 -5.50 5.88
C PRO A 15 -0.59 -5.41 4.47
N GLN A 16 -0.83 -4.30 3.78
CA GLN A 16 -0.25 -4.07 2.47
C GLN A 16 1.28 -3.98 2.58
N PRO A 17 2.03 -4.54 1.62
CA PRO A 17 3.48 -4.48 1.68
C PRO A 17 3.96 -3.05 1.47
N VAL A 18 4.97 -2.68 2.25
CA VAL A 18 5.58 -1.35 2.25
C VAL A 18 6.90 -1.40 1.50
N ILE A 19 7.08 -0.51 0.54
CA ILE A 19 8.33 -0.38 -0.21
C ILE A 19 9.17 0.73 0.41
N ILE A 20 10.42 0.44 0.75
CA ILE A 20 11.33 1.40 1.39
C ILE A 20 12.52 1.66 0.47
N LEU A 21 12.69 2.91 0.04
CA LEU A 21 13.88 3.35 -0.70
C LEU A 21 14.90 3.94 0.26
N VAL A 22 16.02 3.25 0.41
CA VAL A 22 17.15 3.71 1.24
C VAL A 22 18.11 4.51 0.37
N ARG A 23 18.36 5.77 0.76
CA ARG A 23 19.27 6.69 0.08
C ARG A 23 19.04 6.76 -1.44
N PRO A 24 17.84 7.12 -1.90
CA PRO A 24 17.57 7.28 -3.32
C PRO A 24 18.49 8.35 -3.91
N GLN A 25 19.23 7.99 -4.96
CA GLN A 25 20.26 8.86 -5.54
C GLN A 25 19.67 9.97 -6.42
N LEU A 26 18.63 9.65 -7.20
CA LEU A 26 17.99 10.56 -8.16
C LEU A 26 16.47 10.52 -7.97
N GLY A 27 15.81 11.68 -8.10
CA GLY A 27 14.35 11.79 -8.04
C GLY A 27 13.62 10.99 -9.13
N GLU A 28 14.26 10.83 -10.30
CA GLU A 28 13.74 10.00 -11.40
C GLU A 28 13.55 8.53 -10.98
N ASN A 29 14.44 8.00 -10.15
CA ASN A 29 14.36 6.62 -9.68
C ASN A 29 13.17 6.42 -8.72
N ILE A 30 12.81 7.45 -7.94
CA ILE A 30 11.62 7.44 -7.08
C ILE A 30 10.36 7.38 -7.94
N GLY A 31 10.29 8.18 -9.00
CA GLY A 31 9.15 8.19 -9.94
C GLY A 31 8.98 6.84 -10.65
N LYS A 32 10.07 6.24 -11.12
CA LYS A 32 10.06 4.89 -11.73
C LYS A 32 9.58 3.82 -10.75
N ALA A 33 10.08 3.85 -9.52
CA ALA A 33 9.66 2.92 -8.47
C ALA A 33 8.17 3.07 -8.15
N ALA A 34 7.69 4.30 -7.94
CA ALA A 34 6.28 4.58 -7.69
C ALA A 34 5.38 4.14 -8.86
N ARG A 35 5.80 4.35 -10.11
CA ARG A 35 5.04 3.90 -11.28
C ARG A 35 4.96 2.38 -11.36
N ALA A 36 6.06 1.69 -11.10
CA ALA A 36 6.08 0.23 -11.04
C ALA A 36 5.17 -0.29 -9.92
N MET A 37 5.22 0.30 -8.73
CA MET A 37 4.34 -0.03 -7.61
C MET A 37 2.86 0.05 -7.97
N LEU A 38 2.43 1.12 -8.66
CA LEU A 38 1.04 1.27 -9.09
C LEU A 38 0.59 0.20 -10.09
N ASN A 39 1.49 -0.31 -10.93
CA ASN A 39 1.17 -1.43 -11.83
C ASN A 39 0.84 -2.73 -11.07
N PHE A 40 1.28 -2.85 -9.82
CA PHE A 40 1.02 -3.99 -8.94
C PHE A 40 0.04 -3.66 -7.78
N GLY A 41 -0.62 -2.50 -7.83
CA GLY A 41 -1.55 -2.06 -6.80
C GLY A 41 -0.91 -1.73 -5.45
N LEU A 42 0.40 -1.48 -5.43
CA LEU A 42 1.14 -1.07 -4.23
C LEU A 42 1.13 0.44 -4.07
N THR A 43 0.88 0.92 -2.86
CA THR A 43 0.66 2.36 -2.59
C THR A 43 1.46 2.92 -1.42
N ASP A 44 2.04 2.08 -0.55
CA ASP A 44 2.87 2.55 0.58
C ASP A 44 4.36 2.58 0.20
N LEU A 45 4.88 3.79 -0.05
CA LEU A 45 6.29 4.07 -0.33
C LEU A 45 6.88 4.93 0.80
N ARG A 46 8.01 4.50 1.36
CA ARG A 46 8.75 5.24 2.39
C ARG A 46 10.16 5.55 1.92
N LEU A 47 10.65 6.73 2.26
CA LEU A 47 12.00 7.18 1.92
C LEU A 47 12.84 7.27 3.20
N VAL A 48 14.06 6.76 3.15
CA VAL A 48 15.05 6.90 4.21
C VAL A 48 16.23 7.69 3.63
N ALA A 49 16.47 8.88 4.18
CA ALA A 49 17.55 9.78 3.79
C ALA A 49 18.85 9.44 4.53
#